data_AF-A0A0D2B1C6-F1
#
_entry.id   AF-A0A0D2B1C6-F1
#
_cell.length_a   1.000
_cell.length_b   1.000
_cell.length_c   1.000
_cell.angle_alpha   90.00
_cell.angle_beta   90.00
_cell.angle_gamma   90.00
#
_symmetry.space_group_name_H-M   'P 1'
#
loop_
_entity.id
_entity.type
_entity.pdbx_description
1 polymer ?
#
loop_
_entity_poly.entity_id
_entity_poly.type
_entity_poly.pdbx_seq_one_letter_code
_entity_poly.pdbx_strand_id
1 'polypeptide(L)'
;MAIGKNNDAPGIYSIISSIKRLLDHLNEAAFYSAKDLESISRELQKHRASLKRCQAEYDPELIELIERRMAVCETALARLQAVIDHLGPEHIVTWEKLVSILRRLSNLNTRSRYSKEEHSALKKELEDLETACPSLHKELPESIAARYEQIILEQEDALKLSPEKLVTNLYERCVLWSWMIEQKPLYVDEDFRELYTTLKTIRDQLESRSLLQAWSLRETDLYDYQRRLDRIDGARTVDGNFVDAKGKKACLQTQRTLLYFLRKSYALIYYMLTQSEPVSEALLPIYNQLKTLKKCLREVQKAGGVSSPRELYPYSMKLNSIDNMQVDGKFMVNGDIPDGQAAVVSLLHECYELTQQLKEQAEENEEAEESGSAVPVQAAVPSTA
;
A
#
# COMPACT_ATOMS: atom_id res chain seq x y z
N MET A 1 -0.25 -18.28 -14.68
CA MET A 1 0.27 -18.42 -13.29
C MET A 1 -0.78 -17.91 -12.35
N ALA A 2 -1.18 -18.71 -11.36
CA ALA A 2 -2.02 -18.24 -10.27
C ALA A 2 -1.14 -17.44 -9.30
N ILE A 3 -1.63 -16.30 -8.77
CA ILE A 3 -1.06 -15.76 -7.53
C ILE A 3 -1.29 -16.88 -6.51
N GLY A 4 -0.19 -17.50 -6.15
CA GLY A 4 -0.09 -18.85 -5.56
C GLY A 4 1.38 -19.16 -5.34
N LYS A 5 2.12 -18.95 -6.42
CA LYS A 5 3.56 -19.18 -6.51
C LYS A 5 4.37 -17.88 -6.45
N ASN A 6 3.99 -16.91 -5.63
CA ASN A 6 4.76 -15.65 -5.50
C ASN A 6 6.22 -15.86 -5.00
N ASN A 7 6.55 -17.08 -4.56
CA ASN A 7 7.87 -17.50 -4.11
C ASN A 7 8.62 -18.39 -5.13
N ASP A 8 8.03 -18.68 -6.29
CA ASP A 8 8.74 -19.34 -7.39
C ASP A 8 9.43 -18.31 -8.30
N ALA A 9 10.38 -18.77 -9.12
CA ALA A 9 11.20 -17.84 -9.91
C ALA A 9 10.36 -16.91 -10.82
N PRO A 10 9.35 -17.39 -11.57
CA PRO A 10 8.46 -16.52 -12.33
C PRO A 10 7.67 -15.48 -11.50
N GLY A 11 7.07 -15.88 -10.38
CA GLY A 11 6.33 -14.98 -9.50
C GLY A 11 7.25 -13.93 -8.87
N ILE A 12 8.45 -14.34 -8.46
CA ILE A 12 9.50 -13.43 -7.97
C ILE A 12 9.86 -12.42 -9.07
N TYR A 13 10.09 -12.85 -10.31
CA TYR A 13 10.42 -11.95 -11.41
C TYR A 13 9.37 -10.85 -11.60
N SER A 14 8.08 -11.19 -11.51
CA SER A 14 6.97 -10.25 -11.63
C SER A 14 6.93 -9.20 -10.50
N ILE A 15 7.14 -9.64 -9.25
CA ILE A 15 7.18 -8.74 -8.10
C ILE A 15 8.42 -7.83 -8.16
N ILE A 16 9.60 -8.38 -8.47
CA ILE A 16 10.83 -7.60 -8.64
C ILE A 16 10.69 -6.59 -9.78
N SER A 17 9.99 -6.95 -10.86
CA SER A 17 9.67 -6.01 -11.95
C SER A 17 8.83 -4.83 -11.48
N SER A 18 7.81 -5.10 -10.66
CA SER A 18 6.95 -4.07 -10.07
C SER A 18 7.70 -3.19 -9.08
N ILE A 19 8.55 -3.78 -8.23
CA ILE A 19 9.43 -3.06 -7.30
C ILE A 19 10.36 -2.11 -8.06
N LYS A 20 10.98 -2.58 -9.15
CA LYS A 20 11.85 -1.75 -9.99
C LYS A 20 11.11 -0.50 -10.48
N ARG A 21 9.90 -0.68 -11.05
CA ARG A 21 9.07 0.44 -11.53
C ARG A 21 8.68 1.41 -10.41
N LEU A 22 8.37 0.90 -9.22
CA LEU A 22 8.11 1.75 -8.07
C LEU A 22 9.33 2.58 -7.67
N LEU A 23 10.50 1.96 -7.56
CA LEU A 23 11.74 2.67 -7.22
C LEU A 23 12.08 3.75 -8.26
N ASP A 24 11.91 3.46 -9.55
CA ASP A 24 12.05 4.45 -10.63
C ASP A 24 11.12 5.65 -10.39
N HIS A 25 9.85 5.41 -10.05
CA HIS A 25 8.87 6.46 -9.79
C HIS A 25 9.08 7.21 -8.48
N LEU A 26 9.55 6.56 -7.41
CA LEU A 26 9.91 7.24 -6.17
C LEU A 26 11.08 8.18 -6.42
N ASN A 27 12.07 7.73 -7.18
CA ASN A 27 13.19 8.56 -7.60
C ASN A 27 12.73 9.76 -8.43
N GLU A 28 11.95 9.52 -9.49
CA GLU A 28 11.42 10.58 -10.37
C GLU A 28 10.50 11.56 -9.63
N ALA A 29 9.73 11.08 -8.66
CA ALA A 29 8.86 11.93 -7.86
C ALA A 29 9.65 12.85 -6.92
N ALA A 30 10.80 12.37 -6.41
CA ALA A 30 11.61 13.03 -5.40
C ALA A 30 10.81 13.42 -4.13
N PHE A 31 9.78 12.64 -3.79
CA PHE A 31 9.07 12.71 -2.51
C PHE A 31 8.55 11.32 -2.11
N TYR A 32 9.00 10.81 -0.97
CA TYR A 32 8.69 9.48 -0.44
C TYR A 32 9.03 9.42 1.05
N SER A 33 8.38 8.52 1.81
CA SER A 33 8.66 8.34 3.23
C SER A 33 9.60 7.16 3.49
N ALA A 34 10.18 7.11 4.69
CA ALA A 34 11.01 5.98 5.11
C ALA A 34 10.23 4.66 5.07
N LYS A 35 8.93 4.71 5.45
CA LYS A 35 8.04 3.55 5.44
C LYS A 35 7.82 2.96 4.04
N ASP A 36 7.80 3.80 2.98
CA ASP A 36 7.70 3.31 1.61
C ASP A 36 8.91 2.42 1.27
N LEU A 37 10.11 2.85 1.67
CA LEU A 37 11.36 2.14 1.43
C LEU A 37 11.50 0.88 2.31
N GLU A 38 11.07 0.96 3.58
CA GLU A 38 11.09 -0.17 4.51
C GLU A 38 10.23 -1.33 3.99
N SER A 39 9.05 -1.03 3.45
CA SER A 39 8.19 -2.05 2.82
C SER A 39 8.90 -2.73 1.66
N ILE A 40 9.49 -1.96 0.75
CA ILE A 40 10.20 -2.49 -0.42
C ILE A 40 11.41 -3.33 0.02
N SER A 41 12.18 -2.85 1.00
CA SER A 41 13.34 -3.55 1.56
C SER A 41 12.96 -4.93 2.07
N ARG A 42 11.89 -5.01 2.88
CA ARG A 42 11.40 -6.27 3.46
C ARG A 42 10.99 -7.27 2.39
N GLU A 43 10.28 -6.81 1.36
CA GLU A 43 9.84 -7.67 0.26
C GLU A 43 11.02 -8.15 -0.61
N LEU A 44 12.02 -7.29 -0.88
CA LEU A 44 13.24 -7.70 -1.56
C LEU A 44 13.97 -8.80 -0.77
N GLN A 45 14.14 -8.64 0.55
CA GLN A 45 14.79 -9.66 1.38
C GLN A 45 14.01 -10.97 1.41
N LYS A 46 12.68 -10.91 1.55
CA LYS A 46 11.78 -12.07 1.49
C LYS A 46 11.93 -12.83 0.18
N HIS A 47 11.85 -12.14 -0.96
CA HIS A 47 11.97 -12.78 -2.27
C HIS A 47 13.38 -13.30 -2.54
N ARG A 48 14.42 -12.69 -1.97
CA ARG A 48 15.79 -13.19 -2.06
C ARG A 48 15.94 -14.54 -1.37
N ALA A 49 15.35 -14.67 -0.18
CA ALA A 49 15.30 -15.93 0.55
C ALA A 49 14.48 -16.99 -0.21
N SER A 50 13.34 -16.60 -0.81
CA SER A 50 12.55 -17.51 -1.64
C SER A 50 13.29 -17.99 -2.89
N LEU A 51 13.98 -17.10 -3.62
CA LEU A 51 14.75 -17.46 -4.80
C LEU A 51 15.85 -18.48 -4.47
N LYS A 52 16.58 -18.28 -3.37
CA LYS A 52 17.60 -19.23 -2.90
C LYS A 52 17.04 -20.62 -2.61
N ARG A 53 15.79 -20.72 -2.17
CA ARG A 53 15.13 -22.00 -1.88
C ARG A 53 14.74 -22.74 -3.15
N CYS A 54 14.23 -22.03 -4.16
CA CYS A 54 13.73 -22.64 -5.40
C CYS A 54 14.77 -22.69 -6.53
N GLN A 55 15.97 -22.12 -6.35
CA GLN A 55 16.97 -21.98 -7.42
C GLN A 55 17.33 -23.28 -8.15
N ALA A 56 17.28 -24.43 -7.48
CA ALA A 56 17.63 -25.72 -8.08
C ALA A 56 16.52 -26.29 -8.99
N GLU A 57 15.31 -25.73 -8.92
CA GLU A 57 14.13 -26.19 -9.67
C GLU A 57 13.97 -25.50 -11.03
N TYR A 58 14.77 -24.44 -11.29
CA TYR A 58 14.63 -23.58 -12.46
C TYR A 58 15.94 -23.48 -13.25
N ASP A 59 15.81 -23.02 -14.50
CA ASP A 59 16.95 -22.76 -15.38
C ASP A 59 17.94 -21.75 -14.74
N PRO A 60 19.25 -22.04 -14.69
CA PRO A 60 20.25 -21.14 -14.13
C PRO A 60 20.25 -19.73 -14.73
N GLU A 61 19.96 -19.58 -16.02
CA GLU A 61 19.89 -18.28 -16.69
C GLU A 61 18.71 -17.44 -16.18
N LEU A 62 17.58 -18.08 -15.87
CA LEU A 62 16.42 -17.40 -15.26
C LEU A 62 16.76 -16.92 -13.85
N ILE A 63 17.44 -17.75 -13.05
CA ILE A 63 17.87 -17.37 -11.70
C ILE A 63 18.83 -16.17 -11.77
N GLU A 64 19.83 -16.23 -12.65
CA GLU A 64 20.79 -15.14 -12.84
C GLU A 64 20.10 -13.83 -13.28
N LEU A 65 19.12 -13.91 -14.19
CA LEU A 65 18.33 -12.76 -14.61
C LEU A 65 17.60 -12.10 -13.42
N ILE A 66 16.97 -12.90 -12.57
CA ILE A 66 16.25 -12.40 -11.40
C ILE A 66 17.24 -11.76 -10.41
N GLU A 67 18.35 -12.43 -10.11
CA GLU A 67 19.38 -11.90 -9.20
C GLU A 67 19.95 -10.57 -9.67
N ARG A 68 20.30 -10.44 -10.95
CA ARG A 68 20.76 -9.17 -11.54
C ARG A 68 19.72 -8.08 -11.37
N ARG A 69 18.44 -8.40 -11.59
CA ARG A 69 17.35 -7.42 -11.44
C ARG A 69 17.11 -7.03 -9.98
N MET A 70 17.23 -7.98 -9.04
CA MET A 70 17.18 -7.70 -7.61
C MET A 70 18.31 -6.76 -7.19
N ALA A 71 19.54 -6.98 -7.68
CA ALA A 71 20.68 -6.11 -7.40
C ALA A 71 20.46 -4.67 -7.91
N VAL A 72 19.82 -4.50 -9.07
CA VAL A 72 19.41 -3.17 -9.57
C VAL A 72 18.41 -2.52 -8.61
N CYS A 73 17.41 -3.26 -8.13
CA CYS A 73 16.45 -2.75 -7.14
C CYS A 73 17.13 -2.38 -5.82
N GLU A 74 18.04 -3.21 -5.31
CA GLU A 74 18.80 -2.95 -4.07
C GLU A 74 19.67 -1.69 -4.20
N THR A 75 20.32 -1.50 -5.35
CA THR A 75 21.11 -0.29 -5.63
C THR A 75 20.23 0.96 -5.66
N ALA A 76 19.08 0.89 -6.35
CA ALA A 76 18.13 2.00 -6.40
C ALA A 76 17.54 2.32 -5.02
N LEU A 77 17.17 1.29 -4.25
CA LEU A 77 16.68 1.42 -2.88
C LEU A 77 17.73 2.07 -1.96
N ALA A 78 18.98 1.62 -2.02
CA ALA A 78 20.07 2.18 -1.22
C ALA A 78 20.30 3.66 -1.53
N ARG A 79 20.21 4.07 -2.80
CA ARG A 79 20.29 5.48 -3.19
C ARG A 79 19.15 6.32 -2.60
N LEU A 80 17.92 5.83 -2.65
CA LEU A 80 16.76 6.53 -2.07
C LEU A 80 16.85 6.57 -0.53
N GLN A 81 17.31 5.48 0.09
CA GLN A 81 17.52 5.42 1.54
C GLN A 81 18.59 6.42 1.99
N ALA A 82 19.68 6.59 1.22
CA ALA A 82 20.70 7.58 1.52
C ALA A 82 20.15 9.01 1.57
N VAL A 83 19.13 9.35 0.77
CA VAL A 83 18.46 10.66 0.84
C VAL A 83 17.66 10.81 2.13
N ILE A 84 16.97 9.74 2.57
CA ILE A 84 16.25 9.72 3.85
C ILE A 84 17.22 9.87 5.02
N ASP A 85 18.33 9.14 4.99
CA ASP A 85 19.35 9.18 6.04
C ASP A 85 20.02 10.56 6.11
N HIS A 86 20.24 11.20 4.95
CA HIS A 86 20.82 12.54 4.83
C HIS A 86 19.97 13.63 5.48
N LEU A 87 18.63 13.50 5.51
CA LEU A 87 17.74 14.48 6.15
C LEU A 87 18.03 14.61 7.65
N GLY A 88 18.36 13.50 8.32
CA GLY A 88 18.53 13.46 9.77
C GLY A 88 17.21 13.61 10.55
N PRO A 89 17.26 13.48 11.90
CA PRO A 89 16.07 13.36 12.75
C PRO A 89 15.21 14.62 12.83
N GLU A 90 15.80 15.80 12.62
CA GLU A 90 15.07 17.07 12.66
C GLU A 90 14.22 17.27 11.39
N HIS A 91 14.82 17.08 10.22
CA HIS A 91 14.17 17.36 8.94
C HIS A 91 13.21 16.25 8.48
N ILE A 92 13.46 14.99 8.89
CA ILE A 92 12.64 13.85 8.44
C ILE A 92 11.17 14.00 8.87
N VAL A 93 10.92 14.56 10.06
CA VAL A 93 9.54 14.77 10.55
C VAL A 93 8.79 15.76 9.67
N THR A 94 9.42 16.87 9.29
CA THR A 94 8.82 17.86 8.39
C THR A 94 8.68 17.30 6.98
N TRP A 95 9.69 16.60 6.48
CA TRP A 95 9.66 15.92 5.20
C TRP A 95 8.47 14.96 5.07
N GLU A 96 8.25 14.08 6.05
CA GLU A 96 7.16 13.10 6.02
C GLU A 96 5.77 13.78 6.06
N LYS A 97 5.62 14.87 6.83
CA LYS A 97 4.39 15.68 6.81
C LYS A 97 4.16 16.29 5.43
N LEU A 98 5.19 16.84 4.80
CA LEU A 98 5.08 17.40 3.45
C LEU A 98 4.77 16.35 2.39
N VAL A 99 5.39 15.16 2.47
CA VAL A 99 5.06 14.00 1.62
C VAL A 99 3.57 13.66 1.75
N SER A 100 3.05 13.62 2.98
CA SER A 100 1.63 13.35 3.26
C SER A 100 0.72 14.43 2.65
N ILE A 101 1.03 15.72 2.87
CA ILE A 101 0.27 16.85 2.31
C ILE A 101 0.26 16.80 0.78
N LEU A 102 1.41 16.59 0.13
CA LEU A 102 1.50 16.54 -1.33
C LEU A 102 0.70 15.38 -1.92
N ARG A 103 0.71 14.21 -1.26
CA ARG A 103 -0.13 13.06 -1.62
C ARG A 103 -1.62 13.38 -1.50
N ARG A 104 -2.04 14.04 -0.42
CA ARG A 104 -3.44 14.45 -0.18
C ARG A 104 -3.91 15.52 -1.17
N LEU A 105 -3.10 16.53 -1.46
CA LEU A 105 -3.39 17.55 -2.49
C LEU A 105 -3.51 16.90 -3.88
N SER A 106 -2.62 15.96 -4.22
CA SER A 106 -2.68 15.23 -5.49
C SER A 106 -3.95 14.36 -5.57
N ASN A 107 -4.31 13.67 -4.49
CA ASN A 107 -5.56 12.91 -4.39
C ASN A 107 -6.77 13.82 -4.61
N LEU A 108 -6.84 14.96 -3.92
CA LEU A 108 -7.92 15.94 -4.02
C LEU A 108 -8.16 16.37 -5.48
N ASN A 109 -7.08 16.62 -6.24
CA ASN A 109 -7.16 17.01 -7.66
C ASN A 109 -7.64 15.87 -8.60
N THR A 110 -7.76 14.64 -8.11
CA THR A 110 -8.17 13.47 -8.91
C THR A 110 -9.54 12.91 -8.51
N ARG A 111 -10.22 13.55 -7.54
CA ARG A 111 -11.57 13.17 -7.14
C ARG A 111 -12.60 13.61 -8.18
N SER A 112 -13.80 13.05 -8.07
CA SER A 112 -14.95 13.46 -8.89
C SER A 112 -15.41 14.89 -8.59
N ARG A 113 -15.14 15.40 -7.40
CA ARG A 113 -15.47 16.77 -6.96
C ARG A 113 -14.34 17.34 -6.11
N TYR A 114 -14.09 18.63 -6.29
CA TYR A 114 -13.15 19.39 -5.49
C TYR A 114 -13.81 19.86 -4.19
N SER A 115 -13.20 19.56 -3.04
CA SER A 115 -13.61 20.09 -1.73
C SER A 115 -12.73 21.28 -1.35
N LYS A 116 -13.36 22.44 -1.19
CA LYS A 116 -12.68 23.65 -0.71
C LYS A 116 -12.30 23.53 0.77
N GLU A 117 -13.11 22.82 1.54
CA GLU A 117 -12.93 22.60 2.97
C GLU A 117 -11.67 21.75 3.22
N GLU A 118 -11.53 20.63 2.51
CA GLU A 118 -10.32 19.79 2.60
C GLU A 118 -9.08 20.52 2.09
N HIS A 119 -9.20 21.30 1.01
CA HIS A 119 -8.10 22.12 0.51
C HIS A 119 -7.67 23.16 1.55
N SER A 120 -8.62 23.88 2.15
CA SER A 120 -8.34 24.87 3.18
C SER A 120 -7.69 24.25 4.42
N ALA A 121 -8.09 23.03 4.80
CA ALA A 121 -7.44 22.31 5.89
C ALA A 121 -5.98 21.97 5.56
N LEU A 122 -5.70 21.50 4.33
CA LEU A 122 -4.35 21.23 3.86
C LEU A 122 -3.48 22.49 3.77
N LYS A 123 -4.08 23.61 3.36
CA LYS A 123 -3.40 24.92 3.30
C LYS A 123 -3.02 25.39 4.70
N LYS A 124 -3.94 25.24 5.66
CA LYS A 124 -3.65 25.53 7.08
C LYS A 124 -2.52 24.66 7.63
N GLU A 125 -2.49 23.36 7.29
CA GLU A 125 -1.36 22.49 7.70
C GLU A 125 -0.01 22.99 7.16
N LEU A 126 0.03 23.57 5.95
CA LEU A 126 1.25 24.20 5.40
C LEU A 126 1.61 25.51 6.13
N GLU A 127 0.62 26.35 6.44
CA GLU A 127 0.80 27.60 7.21
C GLU A 127 1.29 27.32 8.64
N ASP A 128 0.77 26.27 9.28
CA ASP A 128 1.21 25.83 10.61
C ASP A 128 2.67 25.33 10.58
N LEU A 129 3.07 24.61 9.52
CA LEU A 129 4.46 24.17 9.32
C LEU A 129 5.40 25.35 9.08
N GLU A 130 4.98 26.32 8.29
CA GLU A 130 5.74 27.55 8.03
C GLU A 130 5.89 28.40 9.30
N THR A 131 4.84 28.49 10.11
CA THR A 131 4.88 29.18 11.41
C THR A 131 5.87 28.52 12.37
N ALA A 132 5.88 27.18 12.40
CA ALA A 132 6.83 26.42 13.21
C ALA A 132 8.28 26.49 12.68
N CYS A 133 8.46 26.63 11.37
CA CYS A 133 9.75 26.70 10.70
C CYS A 133 9.78 27.86 9.68
N PRO A 134 10.03 29.11 10.11
CA PRO A 134 9.99 30.28 9.23
C PRO A 134 10.94 30.23 8.03
N SER A 135 11.98 29.41 8.08
CA SER A 135 12.89 29.14 6.96
C SER A 135 12.20 28.50 5.75
N LEU A 136 10.99 27.95 5.93
CA LEU A 136 10.17 27.39 4.86
C LEU A 136 9.48 28.46 4.02
N HIS A 137 9.33 29.69 4.51
CA HIS A 137 8.61 30.74 3.79
C HIS A 137 9.17 30.92 2.36
N LYS A 138 8.25 30.91 1.39
CA LYS A 138 8.53 31.19 -0.02
C LYS A 138 7.41 32.02 -0.62
N GLU A 139 7.80 33.13 -1.22
CA GLU A 139 6.90 33.92 -2.06
C GLU A 139 6.53 33.13 -3.31
N LEU A 140 5.31 33.36 -3.80
CA LEU A 140 4.89 32.76 -5.06
C LEU A 140 5.69 33.38 -6.22
N PRO A 141 6.32 32.56 -7.08
CA PRO A 141 7.06 33.05 -8.23
C PRO A 141 6.12 33.56 -9.32
N GLU A 142 6.62 34.41 -10.20
CA GLU A 142 5.87 34.90 -11.37
C GLU A 142 5.39 33.75 -12.28
N SER A 143 6.26 32.75 -12.48
CA SER A 143 5.93 31.53 -13.23
C SER A 143 5.98 30.31 -12.33
N ILE A 144 4.80 29.90 -11.88
CA ILE A 144 4.59 28.69 -11.07
C ILE A 144 5.14 27.44 -11.79
N ALA A 145 4.89 27.33 -13.09
CA ALA A 145 5.32 26.16 -13.86
C ALA A 145 6.84 26.05 -13.97
N ALA A 146 7.51 27.15 -14.33
CA ALA A 146 8.96 27.18 -14.49
C ALA A 146 9.67 26.93 -13.15
N ARG A 147 9.18 27.52 -12.05
CA ARG A 147 9.76 27.28 -10.73
C ARG A 147 9.60 25.83 -10.30
N TYR A 148 8.42 25.24 -10.54
CA TYR A 148 8.20 23.83 -10.23
C TYR A 148 9.19 22.92 -10.97
N GLU A 149 9.37 23.14 -12.27
CA GLU A 149 10.31 22.38 -13.10
C GLU A 149 11.75 22.55 -12.60
N GLN A 150 12.17 23.77 -12.26
CA GLN A 150 13.47 24.05 -11.67
C GLN A 150 13.70 23.26 -10.38
N ILE A 151 12.71 23.19 -9.48
CA ILE A 151 12.83 22.42 -8.24
C ILE A 151 13.04 20.92 -8.52
N ILE A 152 12.37 20.37 -9.54
CA ILE A 152 12.57 18.96 -9.92
C ILE A 152 13.99 18.72 -10.42
N LEU A 153 14.52 19.63 -11.25
CA LEU A 153 15.90 19.56 -11.74
C LEU A 153 16.92 19.68 -10.60
N GLU A 154 16.69 20.61 -9.65
CA GLU A 154 17.53 20.74 -8.44
C GLU A 154 17.57 19.42 -7.63
N GLN A 155 16.51 18.63 -7.65
CA GLN A 155 16.37 17.38 -6.90
C GLN A 155 16.95 16.13 -7.60
N GLU A 156 17.43 16.23 -8.84
CA GLU A 156 18.06 15.09 -9.54
C GLU A 156 19.27 14.53 -8.79
N ASP A 157 20.02 15.41 -8.11
CA ASP A 157 21.15 15.05 -7.25
C ASP A 157 20.89 15.47 -5.80
N ALA A 158 19.83 14.90 -5.22
CA ALA A 158 19.33 15.23 -3.88
C ALA A 158 20.40 15.18 -2.78
N LEU A 159 21.40 14.30 -2.91
CA LEU A 159 22.49 14.16 -1.91
C LEU A 159 23.47 15.34 -1.90
N LYS A 160 23.50 16.18 -2.95
CA LYS A 160 24.29 17.42 -2.97
C LYS A 160 23.58 18.59 -2.29
N LEU A 161 22.26 18.50 -2.11
CA LEU A 161 21.49 19.54 -1.43
C LEU A 161 21.63 19.40 0.08
N SER A 162 21.56 20.52 0.81
CA SER A 162 21.46 20.45 2.26
C SER A 162 20.09 19.86 2.68
N PRO A 163 19.99 19.22 3.86
CA PRO A 163 18.73 18.73 4.40
C PRO A 163 17.64 19.80 4.44
N GLU A 164 18.00 21.03 4.84
CA GLU A 164 17.11 22.18 4.88
C GLU A 164 16.56 22.48 3.48
N LYS A 165 17.45 22.53 2.47
CA LYS A 165 17.08 22.81 1.08
C LYS A 165 16.17 21.73 0.50
N LEU A 166 16.35 20.45 0.85
CA LEU A 166 15.45 19.37 0.45
C LEU A 166 14.03 19.60 0.98
N VAL A 167 13.91 19.88 2.28
CA VAL A 167 12.61 20.15 2.91
C VAL A 167 11.97 21.41 2.35
N THR A 168 12.73 22.50 2.21
CA THR A 168 12.23 23.75 1.62
C THR A 168 11.76 23.56 0.18
N ASN A 169 12.49 22.81 -0.64
CA ASN A 169 12.08 22.50 -2.01
C ASN A 169 10.77 21.68 -2.04
N LEU A 170 10.61 20.71 -1.14
CA LEU A 170 9.37 19.94 -1.05
C LEU A 170 8.20 20.80 -0.53
N TYR A 171 8.44 21.67 0.45
CA TYR A 171 7.44 22.61 0.95
C TYR A 171 6.96 23.55 -0.17
N GLU A 172 7.89 24.13 -0.92
CA GLU A 172 7.58 24.99 -2.06
C GLU A 172 6.75 24.25 -3.11
N ARG A 173 7.09 22.99 -3.41
CA ARG A 173 6.27 22.13 -4.29
C ARG A 173 4.85 21.93 -3.76
N CYS A 174 4.64 21.81 -2.45
CA CYS A 174 3.31 21.74 -1.85
C CYS A 174 2.54 23.05 -2.04
N VAL A 175 3.17 24.20 -1.77
CA VAL A 175 2.55 25.52 -1.93
C VAL A 175 2.17 25.79 -3.40
N LEU A 176 3.10 25.58 -4.33
CA LEU A 176 2.86 25.76 -5.77
C LEU A 176 1.74 24.84 -6.26
N TRP A 177 1.72 23.58 -5.80
CA TRP A 177 0.67 22.63 -6.17
C TRP A 177 -0.69 23.03 -5.59
N SER A 178 -0.72 23.41 -4.31
CA SER A 178 -1.92 23.90 -3.63
C SER A 178 -2.52 25.10 -4.34
N TRP A 179 -1.69 26.08 -4.72
CA TRP A 179 -2.14 27.25 -5.47
C TRP A 179 -2.72 26.87 -6.85
N MET A 180 -2.03 26.01 -7.61
CA MET A 180 -2.51 25.60 -8.95
C MET A 180 -3.89 24.93 -8.90
N ILE A 181 -4.10 24.00 -7.96
CA ILE A 181 -5.38 23.30 -7.85
C ILE A 181 -6.49 24.21 -7.32
N GLU A 182 -6.16 25.26 -6.56
CA GLU A 182 -7.12 26.28 -6.12
C GLU A 182 -7.59 27.16 -7.28
N GLN A 183 -6.65 27.61 -8.13
CA GLN A 183 -6.96 28.47 -9.27
C GLN A 183 -7.74 27.74 -10.36
N LYS A 184 -7.40 26.48 -10.63
CA LYS A 184 -8.04 25.70 -11.69
C LYS A 184 -8.32 24.26 -11.23
N PRO A 185 -9.35 24.05 -10.39
CA PRO A 185 -9.64 22.74 -9.83
C PRO A 185 -9.90 21.67 -10.89
N LEU A 186 -9.34 20.47 -10.70
CA LEU A 186 -9.57 19.29 -11.54
C LEU A 186 -9.21 19.51 -13.03
N TYR A 187 -8.35 20.48 -13.33
CA TYR A 187 -8.00 20.80 -14.69
C TYR A 187 -7.12 19.72 -15.33
N VAL A 188 -7.43 19.45 -16.60
CA VAL A 188 -6.70 18.57 -17.51
C VAL A 188 -6.84 19.18 -18.90
N ASP A 189 -5.73 19.22 -19.63
CA ASP A 189 -5.70 19.64 -21.02
C ASP A 189 -6.62 18.75 -21.88
N GLU A 190 -7.32 19.35 -22.84
CA GLU A 190 -8.32 18.65 -23.65
C GLU A 190 -7.71 17.49 -24.45
N ASP A 191 -6.52 17.70 -25.02
CA ASP A 191 -5.77 16.69 -25.78
C ASP A 191 -5.35 15.47 -24.94
N PHE A 192 -5.42 15.55 -23.61
CA PHE A 192 -5.05 14.49 -22.67
C PHE A 192 -6.25 13.84 -21.98
N ARG A 193 -7.50 14.22 -22.34
CA ARG A 193 -8.73 13.70 -21.70
C ARG A 193 -8.89 12.19 -21.82
N GLU A 194 -8.55 11.61 -22.97
CA GLU A 194 -8.62 10.16 -23.18
C GLU A 194 -7.63 9.41 -22.28
N LEU A 195 -6.39 9.90 -22.20
CA LEU A 195 -5.35 9.33 -21.35
C LEU A 195 -5.70 9.47 -19.86
N TYR A 196 -6.20 10.64 -19.45
CA TYR A 196 -6.71 10.88 -18.12
C TYR A 196 -7.81 9.87 -17.75
N THR A 197 -8.80 9.70 -18.64
CA THR A 197 -9.92 8.78 -18.40
C THR A 197 -9.42 7.36 -18.28
N THR A 198 -8.50 6.94 -19.17
CA THR A 198 -7.90 5.60 -19.14
C THR A 198 -7.17 5.33 -17.83
N LEU A 199 -6.29 6.24 -17.40
CA LEU A 199 -5.52 6.10 -16.16
C LEU A 199 -6.42 6.14 -14.92
N LYS A 200 -7.42 7.04 -14.91
CA LYS A 200 -8.41 7.10 -13.84
C LYS A 200 -9.18 5.79 -13.72
N THR A 201 -9.67 5.24 -14.83
CA THR A 201 -10.39 3.96 -14.84
C THR A 201 -9.52 2.82 -14.32
N ILE A 202 -8.25 2.73 -14.76
CA ILE A 202 -7.30 1.72 -14.24
C ILE A 202 -7.15 1.86 -12.72
N ARG A 203 -6.88 3.08 -12.23
CA ARG A 203 -6.73 3.34 -10.80
C ARG A 203 -7.99 2.96 -10.02
N ASP A 204 -9.16 3.40 -10.46
CA ASP A 204 -10.44 3.16 -9.77
C ASP A 204 -10.74 1.64 -9.71
N GLN A 205 -10.47 0.90 -10.79
CA GLN A 205 -10.63 -0.55 -10.84
C GLN A 205 -9.66 -1.28 -9.89
N LEU A 206 -8.38 -0.87 -9.87
CA LEU A 206 -7.38 -1.42 -8.94
C LEU A 206 -7.73 -1.11 -7.48
N GLU A 207 -8.20 0.11 -7.20
CA GLU A 207 -8.61 0.52 -5.85
C GLU A 207 -9.81 -0.28 -5.36
N SER A 208 -10.85 -0.42 -6.20
CA SER A 208 -12.00 -1.28 -5.92
C SER A 208 -11.59 -2.72 -5.63
N ARG A 209 -10.71 -3.30 -6.45
CA ARG A 209 -10.19 -4.67 -6.24
C ARG A 209 -9.35 -4.81 -4.97
N SER A 210 -8.52 -3.82 -4.66
CA SER A 210 -7.73 -3.84 -3.43
C SER A 210 -8.59 -3.86 -2.16
N LEU A 211 -9.79 -3.26 -2.21
CA LEU A 211 -10.73 -3.25 -1.10
C LEU A 211 -11.59 -4.53 -1.04
N LEU A 212 -12.06 -5.01 -2.19
CA LEU A 212 -13.09 -6.04 -2.27
C LEU A 212 -12.56 -7.46 -2.53
N GLN A 213 -11.42 -7.61 -3.20
CA GLN A 213 -10.98 -8.87 -3.81
C GLN A 213 -9.48 -9.16 -3.65
N ALA A 214 -8.75 -8.42 -2.82
CA ALA A 214 -7.30 -8.57 -2.65
C ALA A 214 -6.84 -10.01 -2.35
N TRP A 215 -7.73 -10.84 -1.78
CA TRP A 215 -7.44 -12.20 -1.31
C TRP A 215 -7.83 -13.33 -2.27
N SER A 216 -8.49 -13.02 -3.39
CA SER A 216 -8.88 -13.99 -4.44
C SER A 216 -8.29 -13.66 -5.80
N LEU A 217 -7.33 -12.73 -5.84
CA LEU A 217 -6.84 -12.11 -7.07
C LEU A 217 -5.69 -12.92 -7.65
N ARG A 218 -5.71 -13.26 -8.95
CA ARG A 218 -4.65 -14.00 -9.64
C ARG A 218 -3.64 -13.04 -10.27
N GLU A 219 -2.41 -13.48 -10.50
CA GLU A 219 -1.35 -12.64 -11.10
C GLU A 219 -1.75 -12.13 -12.48
N THR A 220 -2.41 -13.02 -13.24
CA THR A 220 -2.99 -12.71 -14.53
C THR A 220 -4.02 -11.59 -14.47
N ASP A 221 -4.72 -11.44 -13.34
CA ASP A 221 -5.73 -10.40 -13.15
C ASP A 221 -5.09 -9.00 -12.94
N LEU A 222 -3.80 -8.93 -12.57
CA LEU A 222 -2.99 -7.70 -12.48
C LEU A 222 -2.15 -7.46 -13.74
N TYR A 223 -1.76 -8.52 -14.43
CA TYR A 223 -0.87 -8.46 -15.59
C TYR A 223 -1.38 -7.52 -16.69
N ASP A 224 -2.68 -7.55 -16.98
CA ASP A 224 -3.27 -6.66 -18.00
C ASP A 224 -3.17 -5.19 -17.60
N TYR A 225 -3.30 -4.87 -16.30
CA TYR A 225 -3.09 -3.51 -15.82
C TYR A 225 -1.62 -3.11 -15.91
N GLN A 226 -0.70 -3.98 -15.46
CA GLN A 226 0.74 -3.73 -15.57
C GLN A 226 1.14 -3.44 -17.02
N ARG A 227 0.72 -4.28 -17.97
CA ARG A 227 1.03 -4.08 -19.41
C ARG A 227 0.48 -2.78 -19.96
N ARG A 228 -0.73 -2.39 -19.56
CA ARG A 228 -1.32 -1.11 -19.98
C ARG A 228 -0.57 0.08 -19.38
N LEU A 229 -0.21 0.01 -18.10
CA LEU A 229 0.57 1.04 -17.42
C LEU A 229 1.98 1.13 -18.01
N ASP A 230 2.65 0.02 -18.28
CA ASP A 230 3.99 -0.02 -18.90
C ASP A 230 3.98 0.62 -20.30
N ARG A 231 2.93 0.40 -21.09
CA ARG A 231 2.77 1.06 -22.40
C ARG A 231 2.58 2.57 -22.25
N ILE A 232 1.75 3.00 -21.31
CA ILE A 232 1.51 4.43 -21.05
C ILE A 232 2.79 5.09 -20.54
N ASP A 233 3.49 4.44 -19.62
CA ASP A 233 4.72 4.91 -19.02
C ASP A 233 5.87 4.98 -20.04
N GLY A 234 6.00 3.94 -20.87
CA GLY A 234 6.99 3.87 -21.95
C GLY A 234 6.73 4.80 -23.13
N ALA A 235 5.51 5.37 -23.25
CA ALA A 235 5.19 6.38 -24.27
C ALA A 235 5.62 7.81 -23.85
N ARG A 236 6.10 7.99 -22.61
CA ARG A 236 6.62 9.28 -22.14
C ARG A 236 7.95 9.61 -22.82
N THR A 237 8.25 10.90 -22.90
CA THR A 237 9.57 11.39 -23.33
C THR A 237 10.68 10.92 -22.38
N VAL A 238 11.94 11.01 -22.83
CA VAL A 238 13.12 10.66 -22.01
C VAL A 238 13.13 11.44 -20.69
N ASP A 239 12.68 12.69 -20.72
CA ASP A 239 12.57 13.56 -19.53
C ASP A 239 11.29 13.29 -18.70
N GLY A 240 10.58 12.19 -18.96
CA GLY A 240 9.41 11.75 -18.19
C GLY A 240 8.10 12.50 -18.48
N ASN A 241 8.04 13.34 -19.52
CA ASN A 241 6.83 14.11 -19.86
C ASN A 241 5.88 13.34 -20.78
N PHE A 242 4.56 13.45 -20.51
CA PHE A 242 3.51 13.04 -21.43
C PHE A 242 3.40 14.03 -22.59
N VAL A 243 3.17 13.52 -23.80
CA VAL A 243 2.99 14.31 -25.01
C VAL A 243 1.69 13.93 -25.72
N ASP A 244 1.07 14.89 -26.39
CA ASP A 244 -0.10 14.66 -27.23
C ASP A 244 0.29 14.06 -28.59
N ALA A 245 -0.71 13.85 -29.47
CA ALA A 245 -0.50 13.33 -30.82
C ALA A 245 0.38 14.22 -31.72
N LYS A 246 0.60 15.48 -31.34
CA LYS A 246 1.45 16.46 -32.05
C LYS A 246 2.84 16.59 -31.40
N GLY A 247 3.13 15.83 -30.35
CA GLY A 247 4.38 15.90 -29.60
C GLY A 247 4.44 17.05 -28.59
N LYS A 248 3.34 17.75 -28.32
CA LYS A 248 3.30 18.85 -27.34
C LYS A 248 3.22 18.27 -25.92
N LYS A 249 4.09 18.76 -25.03
CA LYS A 249 4.09 18.37 -23.62
C LYS A 249 2.78 18.79 -22.93
N ALA A 250 2.29 17.94 -22.03
CA ALA A 250 1.22 18.28 -21.10
C ALA A 250 1.63 19.51 -20.26
N CYS A 251 0.67 20.38 -19.90
CA CYS A 251 0.99 21.42 -18.94
C CYS A 251 1.29 20.80 -17.57
N LEU A 252 1.91 21.55 -16.67
CA LEU A 252 2.33 21.05 -15.36
C LEU A 252 1.20 20.35 -14.58
N GLN A 253 0.00 20.94 -14.57
CA GLN A 253 -1.13 20.36 -13.82
C GLN A 253 -1.61 19.04 -14.42
N THR A 254 -1.74 18.97 -15.74
CA THR A 254 -2.06 17.73 -16.45
C THR A 254 -0.98 16.67 -16.23
N GLN A 255 0.29 17.02 -16.45
CA GLN A 255 1.45 16.13 -16.27
C GLN A 255 1.44 15.49 -14.89
N ARG A 256 1.29 16.30 -13.83
CA ARG A 256 1.28 15.82 -12.45
C ARG A 256 0.07 14.95 -12.13
N THR A 257 -1.10 15.29 -12.67
CA THR A 257 -2.34 14.54 -12.48
C THR A 257 -2.25 13.15 -13.11
N LEU A 258 -1.72 13.06 -14.34
CA LEU A 258 -1.49 11.79 -15.02
C LEU A 258 -0.44 10.94 -14.28
N LEU A 259 0.66 11.54 -13.85
CA LEU A 259 1.69 10.87 -13.05
C LEU A 259 1.13 10.34 -11.72
N TYR A 260 0.24 11.09 -11.06
CA TYR A 260 -0.40 10.63 -9.84
C TYR A 260 -1.19 9.33 -10.08
N PHE A 261 -2.03 9.27 -11.13
CA PHE A 261 -2.77 8.04 -11.43
C PHE A 261 -1.84 6.87 -11.78
N LEU A 262 -0.81 7.12 -12.59
CA LEU A 262 0.17 6.10 -12.97
C LEU A 262 0.87 5.51 -11.73
N ARG A 263 1.44 6.39 -10.90
CA ARG A 263 2.15 5.99 -9.67
C ARG A 263 1.24 5.33 -8.66
N LYS A 264 0.02 5.85 -8.47
CA LYS A 264 -0.98 5.25 -7.57
C LYS A 264 -1.39 3.87 -8.05
N SER A 265 -1.53 3.67 -9.36
CA SER A 265 -1.86 2.37 -9.95
C SER A 265 -0.75 1.33 -9.74
N TYR A 266 0.52 1.70 -9.97
CA TYR A 266 1.65 0.83 -9.64
C TYR A 266 1.73 0.52 -8.14
N ALA A 267 1.49 1.51 -7.27
CA ALA A 267 1.48 1.31 -5.83
C ALA A 267 0.37 0.35 -5.39
N LEU A 268 -0.82 0.42 -6.00
CA LEU A 268 -1.93 -0.51 -5.74
C LEU A 268 -1.60 -1.93 -6.22
N ILE A 269 -0.96 -2.07 -7.39
CA ILE A 269 -0.50 -3.37 -7.90
C ILE A 269 0.52 -3.98 -6.94
N TYR A 270 1.54 -3.22 -6.54
CA TYR A 270 2.52 -3.66 -5.56
C TYR A 270 1.88 -4.03 -4.22
N TYR A 271 0.97 -3.21 -3.71
CA TYR A 271 0.22 -3.50 -2.50
C TYR A 271 -0.50 -4.85 -2.61
N MET A 272 -1.22 -5.10 -3.71
CA MET A 272 -1.92 -6.38 -3.89
C MET A 272 -0.97 -7.56 -4.05
N LEU A 273 0.14 -7.40 -4.79
CA LEU A 273 1.15 -8.46 -4.95
C LEU A 273 1.80 -8.84 -3.60
N THR A 274 2.07 -7.86 -2.74
CA THR A 274 2.72 -8.08 -1.43
C THR A 274 1.77 -8.55 -0.35
N GLN A 275 0.50 -8.12 -0.39
CA GLN A 275 -0.55 -8.60 0.51
C GLN A 275 -1.10 -9.97 0.12
N SER A 276 -0.90 -10.39 -1.13
CA SER A 276 -1.27 -11.73 -1.55
C SER A 276 -0.31 -12.75 -0.94
N GLU A 277 -0.66 -13.26 0.24
CA GLU A 277 -0.43 -14.67 0.54
C GLU A 277 -1.60 -15.45 -0.04
N PRO A 278 -1.42 -16.05 -1.22
CA PRO A 278 -2.47 -16.77 -1.89
C PRO A 278 -2.74 -18.06 -1.13
N VAL A 279 -3.87 -18.08 -0.44
CA VAL A 279 -4.53 -19.34 -0.14
C VAL A 279 -5.01 -19.90 -1.48
N SER A 280 -4.49 -21.06 -1.88
CA SER A 280 -4.91 -21.74 -3.10
C SER A 280 -6.44 -21.85 -3.20
N GLU A 281 -6.99 -21.90 -4.42
CA GLU A 281 -8.44 -21.99 -4.63
C GLU A 281 -9.08 -23.14 -3.83
N ALA A 282 -8.33 -24.22 -3.67
CA ALA A 282 -8.77 -25.38 -2.90
C ALA A 282 -8.91 -25.13 -1.39
N LEU A 283 -8.16 -24.16 -0.84
CA LEU A 283 -8.21 -23.77 0.56
C LEU A 283 -9.10 -22.53 0.81
N LEU A 284 -9.57 -21.83 -0.24
CA LEU A 284 -10.47 -20.68 -0.10
C LEU A 284 -11.73 -20.98 0.72
N PRO A 285 -12.42 -22.14 0.57
CA PRO A 285 -13.59 -22.45 1.40
C PRO A 285 -13.24 -22.48 2.90
N ILE A 286 -12.08 -23.04 3.25
CA ILE A 286 -11.61 -23.15 4.63
C ILE A 286 -11.24 -21.77 5.17
N TYR A 287 -10.45 -21.02 4.41
CA TYR A 287 -10.01 -19.68 4.78
C TYR A 287 -11.17 -18.70 5.00
N ASN A 288 -12.19 -18.72 4.13
CA ASN A 288 -13.37 -17.88 4.28
C ASN A 288 -14.20 -18.24 5.52
N GLN A 289 -14.29 -19.54 5.85
CA GLN A 289 -14.94 -20.00 7.08
C GLN A 289 -14.21 -19.48 8.32
N LEU A 290 -12.88 -19.60 8.35
CA LEU A 290 -12.06 -19.09 9.46
C LEU A 290 -12.11 -17.56 9.58
N LYS A 291 -12.12 -16.82 8.47
CA LYS A 291 -12.29 -15.36 8.49
C LYS A 291 -13.62 -14.95 9.09
N THR A 292 -14.69 -15.62 8.68
CA THR A 292 -16.04 -15.37 9.23
C THR A 292 -16.06 -15.66 10.72
N LEU A 293 -15.47 -16.80 11.12
CA LEU A 293 -15.40 -17.20 12.52
C LEU A 293 -14.61 -16.19 13.37
N LYS A 294 -13.45 -15.74 12.90
CA LYS A 294 -12.65 -14.70 13.55
C LYS A 294 -13.44 -13.41 13.74
N LYS A 295 -14.21 -13.00 12.72
CA LYS A 295 -15.05 -11.81 12.82
C LYS A 295 -16.12 -11.97 13.91
N CYS A 296 -16.83 -13.10 13.93
CA CYS A 296 -17.83 -13.38 14.96
C CYS A 296 -17.21 -13.41 16.37
N LEU A 297 -16.07 -14.09 16.56
CA LEU A 297 -15.37 -14.14 17.85
C LEU A 297 -14.93 -12.74 18.32
N ARG A 298 -14.46 -11.88 17.42
CA ARG A 298 -14.12 -10.49 17.75
C ARG A 298 -15.36 -9.64 18.08
N GLU A 299 -16.50 -9.90 17.46
CA GLU A 299 -17.76 -9.25 17.82
C GLU A 299 -18.23 -9.66 19.22
N VAL A 300 -18.14 -10.95 19.56
CA VAL A 300 -18.41 -11.46 20.92
C VAL A 300 -17.48 -10.81 21.95
N GLN A 301 -16.18 -10.74 21.66
CA GLN A 301 -15.20 -10.07 22.52
C GLN A 301 -15.56 -8.59 22.75
N LYS A 302 -15.95 -7.86 21.69
CA LYS A 302 -16.36 -6.46 21.79
C LYS A 302 -17.67 -6.26 22.55
N ALA A 303 -18.55 -7.26 22.52
CA ALA A 303 -19.82 -7.25 23.25
C ALA A 303 -19.65 -7.57 24.75
N GLY A 304 -18.42 -7.78 25.23
CA GLY A 304 -18.12 -8.05 26.63
C GLY A 304 -17.83 -9.52 26.96
N GLY A 305 -17.75 -10.39 25.94
CA GLY A 305 -17.52 -11.83 26.13
C GLY A 305 -18.81 -12.64 26.14
N VAL A 306 -18.76 -13.84 26.72
CA VAL A 306 -19.94 -14.71 26.90
C VAL A 306 -20.23 -14.89 28.39
N SER A 307 -21.50 -15.15 28.70
CA SER A 307 -21.95 -15.37 30.09
C SER A 307 -21.55 -16.75 30.63
N SER A 308 -21.36 -17.72 29.73
CA SER A 308 -20.92 -19.07 30.10
C SER A 308 -20.01 -19.67 29.02
N PRO A 309 -18.96 -20.43 29.39
CA PRO A 309 -18.10 -21.15 28.46
C PRO A 309 -18.87 -22.03 27.45
N ARG A 310 -20.07 -22.49 27.83
CA ARG A 310 -20.92 -23.32 26.97
C ARG A 310 -21.39 -22.61 25.70
N GLU A 311 -21.51 -21.29 25.74
CA GLU A 311 -21.90 -20.49 24.57
C GLU A 311 -20.83 -20.49 23.47
N LEU A 312 -19.58 -20.85 23.81
CA LEU A 312 -18.49 -20.98 22.85
C LEU A 312 -18.47 -22.34 22.13
N TYR A 313 -19.26 -23.33 22.56
CA TYR A 313 -19.25 -24.66 21.95
C TYR A 313 -19.48 -24.68 20.43
N PRO A 314 -20.40 -23.89 19.84
CA PRO A 314 -20.57 -23.86 18.39
C PRO A 314 -19.29 -23.41 17.66
N TYR A 315 -18.53 -22.46 18.23
CA TYR A 315 -17.27 -21.99 17.67
C TYR A 315 -16.19 -23.06 17.77
N SER A 316 -16.03 -23.69 18.94
CA SER A 316 -15.08 -24.80 19.15
C SER A 316 -15.38 -26.00 18.24
N MET A 317 -16.66 -26.35 18.06
CA MET A 317 -17.07 -27.41 17.14
C MET A 317 -16.74 -27.06 15.69
N LYS A 318 -16.94 -25.81 15.27
CA LYS A 318 -16.59 -25.37 13.92
C LYS A 318 -15.07 -25.37 13.70
N LEU A 319 -14.28 -24.94 14.69
CA LEU A 319 -12.82 -24.99 14.65
C LEU A 319 -12.32 -26.43 14.53
N ASN A 320 -12.79 -27.32 15.40
CA ASN A 320 -12.42 -28.74 15.36
C ASN A 320 -12.84 -29.40 14.04
N SER A 321 -14.00 -29.04 13.49
CA SER A 321 -14.42 -29.53 12.18
C SER A 321 -13.48 -29.09 11.07
N ILE A 322 -12.90 -27.90 11.15
CA ILE A 322 -11.93 -27.40 10.18
C ILE A 322 -10.57 -28.07 10.41
N ASP A 323 -10.12 -28.15 11.65
CA ASP A 323 -8.84 -28.79 12.01
C ASP A 323 -8.79 -30.26 11.58
N ASN A 324 -9.90 -30.98 11.74
CA ASN A 324 -10.06 -32.36 11.27
C ASN A 324 -9.99 -32.54 9.74
N MET A 325 -10.00 -31.45 8.96
CA MET A 325 -9.75 -31.53 7.51
C MET A 325 -8.26 -31.65 7.19
N GLN A 326 -7.37 -31.51 8.18
CA GLN A 326 -5.94 -31.71 8.03
C GLN A 326 -5.59 -33.20 8.04
N VAL A 327 -4.58 -33.56 7.26
CA VAL A 327 -3.92 -34.87 7.24
C VAL A 327 -2.46 -34.64 7.63
N ASP A 328 -1.99 -35.28 8.70
CA ASP A 328 -0.65 -35.08 9.27
C ASP A 328 -0.29 -33.61 9.57
N GLY A 329 -1.25 -32.86 10.11
CA GLY A 329 -1.09 -31.44 10.47
C GLY A 329 -1.06 -30.48 9.27
N LYS A 330 -1.52 -30.94 8.10
CA LYS A 330 -1.51 -30.19 6.83
C LYS A 330 -2.84 -30.34 6.11
N PHE A 331 -3.44 -29.27 5.61
CA PHE A 331 -4.54 -29.40 4.65
C PHE A 331 -3.98 -29.99 3.35
N MET A 332 -4.62 -31.04 2.84
CA MET A 332 -4.19 -31.78 1.65
C MET A 332 -5.31 -31.77 0.61
N VAL A 333 -4.98 -31.52 -0.66
CA VAL A 333 -5.94 -31.58 -1.77
C VAL A 333 -5.32 -32.36 -2.91
N ASN A 334 -6.00 -33.41 -3.36
CA ASN A 334 -5.53 -34.33 -4.41
C ASN A 334 -4.15 -34.95 -4.15
N GLY A 335 -3.76 -35.11 -2.88
CA GLY A 335 -2.46 -35.70 -2.50
C GLY A 335 -1.32 -34.70 -2.36
N ASP A 336 -1.54 -33.42 -2.65
CA ASP A 336 -0.54 -32.35 -2.52
C ASP A 336 -0.91 -31.37 -1.39
N ILE A 337 0.13 -30.72 -0.82
CA ILE A 337 0.00 -29.63 0.13
C ILE A 337 -0.31 -28.35 -0.65
N PRO A 338 -1.52 -27.76 -0.53
CA PRO A 338 -1.87 -26.58 -1.29
C PRO A 338 -1.18 -25.32 -0.77
N ASP A 339 -0.88 -24.39 -1.67
CA ASP A 339 -0.26 -23.10 -1.33
C ASP A 339 -1.14 -22.27 -0.39
N GLY A 340 -0.49 -21.47 0.47
CA GLY A 340 -1.15 -20.64 1.49
C GLY A 340 -1.62 -21.40 2.74
N GLN A 341 -1.22 -22.67 2.88
CA GLN A 341 -1.36 -23.50 4.09
C GLN A 341 -1.02 -22.72 5.38
N ALA A 342 0.15 -22.05 5.41
CA ALA A 342 0.62 -21.34 6.59
C ALA A 342 -0.34 -20.22 7.03
N ALA A 343 -0.95 -19.50 6.09
CA ALA A 343 -1.93 -18.47 6.38
C ALA A 343 -3.23 -19.05 6.96
N VAL A 344 -3.70 -20.20 6.43
CA VAL A 344 -4.87 -20.90 6.94
C VAL A 344 -4.60 -21.46 8.35
N VAL A 345 -3.43 -22.05 8.57
CA VAL A 345 -3.00 -22.58 9.87
C VAL A 345 -2.83 -21.46 10.90
N SER A 346 -2.20 -20.34 10.53
CA SER A 346 -2.08 -19.15 11.39
C SER A 346 -3.47 -18.63 11.77
N LEU A 347 -4.37 -18.48 10.80
CA LEU A 347 -5.71 -17.99 11.05
C LEU A 347 -6.54 -18.95 11.92
N LEU A 348 -6.35 -20.26 11.74
CA LEU A 348 -6.95 -21.29 12.59
C LEU A 348 -6.45 -21.17 14.03
N HIS A 349 -5.13 -21.03 14.20
CA HIS A 349 -4.51 -20.85 15.51
C HIS A 349 -5.02 -19.58 16.21
N GLU A 350 -5.06 -18.45 15.51
CA GLU A 350 -5.61 -17.19 16.05
C GLU A 350 -7.08 -17.33 16.49
N CYS A 351 -7.89 -18.13 15.79
CA CYS A 351 -9.27 -18.37 16.20
C CYS A 351 -9.38 -19.27 17.45
N TYR A 352 -8.48 -20.26 17.58
CA TYR A 352 -8.36 -21.06 18.81
C TYR A 352 -7.93 -20.19 19.99
N GLU A 353 -6.91 -19.34 19.82
CA GLU A 353 -6.47 -18.40 20.86
C GLU A 353 -7.60 -17.47 21.29
N LEU A 354 -8.36 -16.89 20.35
CA LEU A 354 -9.50 -16.03 20.68
C LEU A 354 -10.60 -16.77 21.44
N THR A 355 -10.87 -18.02 21.05
CA THR A 355 -11.88 -18.84 21.74
C THR A 355 -11.42 -19.18 23.16
N GLN A 356 -10.14 -19.49 23.35
CA GLN A 356 -9.56 -19.76 24.66
C GLN A 356 -9.59 -18.54 25.57
N GLN A 357 -9.21 -17.36 25.06
CA GLN A 357 -9.30 -16.09 25.80
C GLN A 357 -10.73 -15.78 26.25
N LEU A 358 -11.71 -15.95 25.37
CA LEU A 358 -13.13 -15.75 25.71
C LEU A 358 -13.63 -16.75 26.74
N LYS A 359 -13.10 -17.98 26.71
CA LYS A 359 -13.46 -19.03 27.64
C LYS A 359 -12.92 -18.74 29.05
N GLU A 360 -11.65 -18.37 29.14
CA GLU A 360 -11.01 -17.96 30.39
C GLU A 360 -11.75 -16.76 31.00
N GLN A 361 -12.07 -15.75 30.19
CA GLN A 361 -12.86 -14.60 30.64
C GLN A 361 -14.25 -14.99 31.18
N ALA A 362 -14.90 -15.99 30.56
CA ALA A 362 -16.20 -16.46 31.02
C ALA A 362 -16.11 -17.28 32.32
N GLU A 363 -15.09 -18.12 32.48
CA GLU A 363 -14.82 -18.86 33.72
C GLU A 363 -14.50 -17.90 34.88
N GLU A 364 -13.68 -16.87 34.63
CA GLU A 364 -13.38 -15.82 35.62
C GLU A 364 -14.64 -15.04 36.04
N ASN A 365 -15.54 -14.75 35.10
CA ASN A 365 -16.81 -14.08 35.39
C ASN A 365 -17.77 -14.98 36.19
N GLU A 366 -17.89 -16.27 35.85
CA GLU A 366 -18.69 -17.25 36.60
C GLU A 366 -18.16 -17.38 38.05
N GLU A 367 -16.83 -17.46 38.25
CA GLU A 367 -16.20 -17.51 39.58
C GLU A 367 -16.38 -16.21 40.39
N ALA A 368 -16.34 -15.05 39.73
CA ALA A 368 -16.59 -13.75 40.37
C ALA A 368 -18.06 -13.59 40.83
N GLU A 369 -19.01 -14.13 40.06
CA GLU A 369 -20.43 -14.20 40.42
C GLU A 369 -20.68 -15.18 41.58
N GLU A 370 -20.06 -16.37 41.57
CA GLU A 370 -20.20 -17.36 42.64
C GLU A 370 -19.53 -16.93 43.96
N SER A 371 -18.43 -16.18 43.89
CA SER A 371 -17.72 -15.64 45.07
C SER A 371 -18.35 -14.38 45.67
N GLY A 372 -19.42 -13.85 45.08
CA GLY A 372 -20.13 -12.66 45.57
C GLY A 372 -19.33 -11.35 45.44
N SER A 373 -18.31 -11.31 44.57
CA SER A 373 -17.45 -10.14 44.34
C SER A 373 -17.81 -9.33 43.09
N ALA A 374 -18.89 -9.70 42.39
CA ALA A 374 -19.28 -9.12 41.11
C ALA A 374 -19.46 -7.59 41.15
N VAL A 375 -18.61 -6.88 40.41
CA VAL A 375 -18.95 -5.57 39.85
C VAL A 375 -19.87 -5.84 38.66
N PRO A 376 -21.06 -5.22 38.58
CA PRO A 376 -22.03 -5.56 37.54
C PRO A 376 -21.45 -5.28 36.16
N VAL A 377 -21.54 -6.27 35.27
CA VAL A 377 -21.30 -6.09 33.83
C VAL A 377 -22.23 -4.99 33.35
N GLN A 378 -21.67 -3.85 32.93
CA GLN A 378 -22.44 -2.77 32.34
C GLN A 378 -23.08 -3.29 31.05
N ALA A 379 -24.40 -3.50 31.10
CA ALA A 379 -25.20 -3.69 29.91
C ALA A 379 -24.94 -2.49 28.97
N ALA A 380 -24.36 -2.77 27.81
CA ALA A 380 -24.18 -1.78 26.76
C ALA A 380 -25.57 -1.21 26.41
N VAL A 381 -25.78 0.06 26.76
CA VAL A 381 -26.97 0.80 26.37
C VAL A 381 -27.00 0.87 24.83
N PRO A 382 -28.08 0.47 24.17
CA PRO A 382 -28.21 0.65 22.74
C PRO A 382 -28.27 2.16 22.47
N SER A 383 -27.27 2.67 21.74
CA SER A 383 -27.27 4.05 21.22
C SER A 383 -28.44 4.20 20.25
N THR A 384 -29.56 4.73 20.73
CA THR A 384 -30.66 5.20 19.89
C THR A 384 -30.40 6.61 19.39
N ALA A 385 -30.61 6.79 18.08
CA ALA A 385 -30.63 8.00 17.26
C ALA A 385 -29.29 8.54 16.75
#